data_AF-A0AA36ANX8-F1
#
_entry.id   AF-A0AA36ANX8-F1
#
_cell.length_a   1.000
_cell.length_b   1.000
_cell.length_c   1.000
_cell.angle_alpha   90.00
_cell.angle_beta   90.00
_cell.angle_gamma   90.00
#
_symmetry.space_group_name_H-M   'P 1'
#
loop_
_entity.id
_entity.type
_entity.pdbx_description
1 polymer ?
#
loop_
_entity_poly.entity_id
_entity_poly.type
_entity_poly.pdbx_seq_one_letter_code
_entity_poly.pdbx_strand_id
1 'polypeptide(L)'
;MGIAEGTSDLPPGSCFPLESNLVFLNGVSFQKGCYIGQELTARTHHRGVIRKRLLPIFFQSEPGEIMKDKPIVDSTGKSIGKFRGNIGKHGLALLQLKPVLQIQDGYFDLDNHKVKAKIPAWWPNLNI
;
A
#
# COMPACT_ATOMS: atom_id res chain seq x y z
N MET A 1 6.68 -4.60 -9.25
CA MET A 1 6.38 -3.21 -9.66
C MET A 1 5.50 -2.44 -8.67
N GLY A 2 4.79 -3.08 -7.74
CA GLY A 2 3.94 -2.35 -6.78
C GLY A 2 2.58 -1.92 -7.35
N ILE A 3 2.13 -2.59 -8.41
CA ILE A 3 0.82 -2.37 -9.05
C ILE A 3 -0.12 -3.43 -8.49
N ALA A 4 -1.28 -3.00 -8.02
CA ALA A 4 -2.31 -3.87 -7.46
C ALA A 4 -3.28 -4.32 -8.58
N GLU A 5 -3.62 -5.60 -8.61
CA GLU A 5 -4.51 -6.18 -9.62
C GLU A 5 -5.49 -7.20 -9.03
N GLY A 6 -6.73 -7.16 -9.54
CA GLY A 6 -7.75 -8.13 -9.19
C GLY A 6 -8.26 -8.05 -7.75
N THR A 7 -9.17 -8.95 -7.40
CA THR A 7 -9.86 -8.98 -6.10
C THR A 7 -8.94 -9.38 -4.95
N SER A 8 -7.82 -10.04 -5.25
CA SER A 8 -6.82 -10.44 -4.26
C SER A 8 -6.11 -9.25 -3.63
N ASP A 9 -5.75 -8.25 -4.44
CA ASP A 9 -5.07 -7.04 -3.98
C ASP A 9 -6.06 -5.93 -3.63
N LEU A 10 -7.19 -5.90 -4.34
CA LEU A 10 -8.27 -4.91 -4.23
C LEU A 10 -9.57 -5.57 -3.77
N PRO A 11 -9.67 -5.96 -2.49
CA PRO A 11 -10.85 -6.62 -1.96
C PRO A 11 -12.08 -5.69 -2.05
N PRO A 12 -13.20 -6.15 -2.66
CA PRO A 12 -14.41 -5.36 -2.79
C PRO A 12 -14.91 -4.80 -1.45
N GLY A 13 -15.37 -3.55 -1.45
CA GLY A 13 -15.92 -2.87 -0.27
C GLY A 13 -14.90 -2.47 0.81
N SER A 14 -13.62 -2.86 0.69
CA SER A 14 -12.58 -2.54 1.68
C SER A 14 -11.33 -1.88 1.09
N CYS A 15 -11.16 -1.86 -0.23
CA CYS A 15 -10.12 -1.07 -0.89
C CYS A 15 -10.57 0.38 -1.10
N PHE A 16 -9.71 1.35 -0.74
CA PHE A 16 -9.92 2.75 -1.08
C PHE A 16 -9.09 3.15 -2.33
N PRO A 17 -9.68 3.80 -3.34
CA PRO A 17 -8.98 4.14 -4.59
C PRO A 17 -7.66 4.88 -4.41
N LEU A 18 -7.62 5.85 -3.50
CA LEU A 18 -6.43 6.68 -3.29
C LEU A 18 -5.31 5.94 -2.56
N GLU A 19 -5.65 5.02 -1.65
CA GLU A 19 -4.70 4.12 -0.99
C GLU A 19 -4.15 3.08 -1.99
N SER A 20 -4.93 2.72 -3.01
CA SER A 20 -4.55 1.76 -4.04
C SER A 20 -3.77 2.38 -5.20
N ASN A 21 -3.31 3.63 -5.05
CA ASN A 21 -2.54 4.38 -6.03
C ASN A 21 -3.27 4.72 -7.34
N LEU A 22 -4.61 4.67 -7.39
CA LEU A 22 -5.34 4.92 -8.65
C LEU A 22 -5.08 6.31 -9.23
N VAL A 23 -4.82 7.33 -8.41
CA VAL A 23 -4.41 8.66 -8.92
C VAL A 23 -3.07 8.59 -9.65
N PHE A 24 -2.10 7.84 -9.12
CA PHE A 24 -0.79 7.69 -9.76
C PHE A 24 -0.85 6.80 -11.01
N LEU A 25 -1.88 5.97 -11.12
CA LEU A 25 -2.15 5.11 -12.26
C LEU A 25 -3.16 5.72 -13.26
N ASN A 26 -3.45 7.02 -13.15
CA ASN A 26 -4.43 7.73 -13.98
C ASN A 26 -5.85 7.13 -13.98
N GLY A 27 -6.22 6.39 -12.92
CA GLY A 27 -7.52 5.72 -12.75
C GLY A 27 -8.62 6.61 -12.17
N VAL A 28 -8.31 7.84 -11.76
CA VAL A 28 -9.29 8.82 -11.26
C VAL A 28 -9.07 10.16 -11.97
N SER A 29 -10.13 10.68 -12.59
CA SER A 29 -10.18 12.07 -13.06
C SER A 29 -10.99 12.92 -12.08
N PHE A 30 -10.45 14.09 -11.73
CA PHE A 30 -11.11 15.11 -10.91
C PHE A 30 -11.82 16.17 -11.74
N GLN A 31 -11.70 16.11 -13.07
CA GLN A 31 -12.29 17.06 -14.03
C GLN A 31 -13.47 16.47 -14.81
N LYS A 32 -13.83 15.21 -14.56
CA LYS A 32 -14.98 14.56 -15.20
C LYS A 32 -16.29 14.87 -14.48
N GLY A 33 -17.41 14.56 -15.14
CA GLY A 33 -18.75 14.63 -14.56
C GLY A 33 -18.97 13.66 -13.39
N CYS A 34 -20.20 13.65 -12.87
CA CYS A 34 -20.53 12.93 -11.64
C CYS A 34 -20.36 11.40 -11.77
N TYR A 35 -19.74 10.77 -10.75
CA TYR A 35 -19.63 9.32 -10.64
C TYR A 35 -19.84 8.84 -9.20
N ILE A 36 -20.21 7.56 -9.04
CA ILE A 36 -20.46 6.95 -7.73
C ILE A 36 -19.19 6.98 -6.87
N GLY A 37 -19.30 7.48 -5.63
CA GLY A 37 -18.17 7.59 -4.71
C GLY A 37 -17.25 8.80 -4.93
N GLN A 38 -17.61 9.71 -5.82
CA GLN A 38 -16.83 10.91 -6.11
C GLN A 38 -16.63 11.80 -4.88
N GLU A 39 -17.66 12.04 -4.08
CA GLU A 39 -17.58 12.98 -2.95
C GLU A 39 -16.47 12.59 -1.97
N LEU A 40 -16.43 11.32 -1.57
CA LEU A 40 -15.41 10.80 -0.66
C LEU A 40 -14.01 10.87 -1.27
N THR A 41 -13.89 10.48 -2.55
CA THR A 41 -12.63 10.48 -3.29
C THR A 41 -12.08 11.89 -3.45
N ALA A 42 -12.91 12.84 -3.88
CA ALA A 42 -12.54 14.24 -4.02
C ALA A 42 -12.21 14.87 -2.67
N ARG A 43 -13.03 14.67 -1.63
CA ARG A 43 -12.77 15.22 -0.28
C ARG A 43 -11.42 14.76 0.26
N THR A 44 -11.09 13.48 0.07
CA THR A 44 -9.83 12.93 0.57
C THR A 44 -8.63 13.43 -0.23
N HIS A 45 -8.77 13.57 -1.55
CA HIS A 45 -7.75 14.16 -2.41
C HIS A 45 -7.45 15.62 -2.02
N HIS A 46 -8.48 16.47 -1.90
CA HIS A 46 -8.29 17.90 -1.58
C HIS A 46 -7.76 18.15 -0.16
N ARG A 47 -8.06 17.26 0.80
CA ARG A 47 -7.46 17.34 2.14
C ARG A 47 -5.96 17.00 2.13
N GLY A 48 -5.44 16.34 1.10
CA GLY A 48 -4.02 15.99 0.96
C GLY A 48 -3.53 14.87 1.88
N VAL A 49 -4.40 14.26 2.68
CA VAL A 49 -3.98 13.31 3.74
C VAL A 49 -4.18 11.86 3.27
N ILE A 50 -3.30 11.37 2.40
CA ILE A 50 -3.19 9.92 2.11
C ILE A 50 -2.08 9.33 2.97
N ARG A 51 -2.46 8.78 4.12
CA ARG A 51 -1.49 8.26 5.11
C ARG A 51 -1.02 6.84 4.80
N LYS A 52 -1.84 6.04 4.11
CA LYS A 52 -1.53 4.66 3.75
C LYS A 52 -1.57 4.48 2.24
N ARG A 53 -0.71 3.62 1.71
CA ARG A 53 -0.71 3.23 0.30
C ARG A 53 -0.32 1.77 0.13
N LEU A 54 -0.79 1.16 -0.96
CA LEU A 54 -0.27 -0.12 -1.42
C LEU A 54 1.19 0.07 -1.87
N LEU A 55 2.07 -0.74 -1.29
CA LEU A 55 3.50 -0.74 -1.54
C LEU A 55 3.98 -2.15 -1.85
N PRO A 56 4.96 -2.31 -2.76
CA PRO A 56 5.66 -3.55 -2.91
C PRO A 56 6.49 -3.85 -1.66
N ILE A 57 6.42 -5.10 -1.21
CA ILE A 57 7.25 -5.65 -0.15
C ILE A 57 8.10 -6.81 -0.67
N PHE A 58 9.24 -7.01 -0.04
CA PHE A 58 10.22 -8.03 -0.41
C PHE A 58 10.64 -8.81 0.83
N PHE A 59 10.51 -10.12 0.78
CA PHE A 59 10.96 -11.01 1.84
C PHE A 59 12.43 -11.39 1.63
N GLN A 60 13.18 -11.58 2.71
CA GLN A 60 14.57 -12.09 2.63
C GLN A 60 14.61 -13.54 2.13
N SER A 61 13.73 -14.38 2.66
CA SER A 61 13.49 -15.77 2.26
C SER A 61 12.03 -15.94 1.83
N GLU A 62 11.72 -17.00 1.09
CA GLU A 62 10.34 -17.27 0.70
C GLU A 62 9.52 -17.63 1.95
N PRO A 63 8.43 -16.91 2.25
CA PRO A 63 7.74 -17.05 3.53
C PRO A 63 6.73 -18.21 3.59
N GLY A 64 6.58 -18.97 2.50
CA GLY A 64 5.47 -19.91 2.36
C GLY A 64 4.12 -19.18 2.34
N GLU A 65 3.10 -19.79 2.95
CA GLU A 65 1.75 -19.23 3.01
C GLU A 65 1.59 -18.31 4.23
N ILE A 66 1.34 -17.02 3.98
CA ILE A 66 0.95 -16.05 5.02
C ILE A 66 -0.51 -15.67 4.79
N MET A 67 -1.31 -15.70 5.86
CA MET A 67 -2.70 -15.26 5.81
C MET A 67 -2.79 -13.77 5.44
N LYS A 68 -3.69 -13.43 4.51
CA LYS A 68 -3.99 -12.04 4.15
C LYS A 68 -4.41 -11.23 5.37
N ASP A 69 -4.22 -9.91 5.30
CA ASP A 69 -4.54 -8.95 6.37
C ASP A 69 -3.74 -9.10 7.67
N LYS A 70 -2.79 -10.05 7.75
CA LYS A 70 -1.82 -10.12 8.85
C LYS A 70 -1.12 -8.76 9.03
N PRO A 71 -0.97 -8.30 10.29
CA PRO A 71 -0.36 -7.01 10.57
C PRO A 71 1.12 -7.05 10.22
N ILE A 72 1.58 -5.97 9.57
CA ILE A 72 3.00 -5.67 9.43
C ILE A 72 3.36 -4.69 10.52
N VAL A 73 4.39 -5.00 11.30
CA VAL A 73 4.79 -4.23 12.48
C VAL A 73 6.19 -3.65 12.33
N ASP A 74 6.42 -2.49 12.96
CA ASP A 74 7.75 -1.91 13.10
C ASP A 74 8.55 -2.58 14.23
N SER A 75 9.80 -2.14 14.43
CA SER A 75 10.70 -2.66 15.46
C SER A 75 10.18 -2.46 16.89
N THR A 76 9.18 -1.59 17.10
CA THR A 76 8.54 -1.38 18.40
C THR A 76 7.33 -2.29 18.61
N GLY A 77 6.98 -3.12 17.62
CA GLY A 77 5.79 -3.96 17.62
C GLY A 77 4.51 -3.22 17.20
N LYS A 78 4.61 -1.95 16.79
CA LYS A 78 3.45 -1.17 16.36
C LYS A 78 3.04 -1.56 14.94
N SER A 79 1.75 -1.83 14.74
CA SER A 79 1.21 -2.10 13.40
C SER A 79 1.27 -0.85 12.51
N ILE A 80 1.97 -0.99 11.38
CA ILE A 80 2.10 0.04 10.36
C ILE A 80 1.27 -0.25 9.12
N GLY A 81 0.66 -1.44 9.02
CA GLY A 81 -0.11 -1.83 7.86
C GLY A 81 -0.54 -3.29 7.86
N LYS A 82 -1.02 -3.74 6.70
CA LYS A 82 -1.56 -5.08 6.48
C LYS A 82 -1.00 -5.73 5.23
N PHE A 83 -0.72 -7.02 5.32
CA PHE A 83 -0.33 -7.85 4.18
C PHE A 83 -1.48 -8.06 3.19
N ARG A 84 -1.18 -8.12 1.88
CA ARG A 84 -2.18 -8.36 0.81
C ARG A 84 -1.95 -9.68 0.07
N GLY A 85 -0.69 -10.04 -0.15
CA GLY A 85 -0.33 -11.28 -0.82
C GLY A 85 1.12 -11.26 -1.30
N ASN A 86 1.61 -12.44 -1.68
CA ASN A 86 2.94 -12.63 -2.25
C ASN A 86 2.91 -13.69 -3.36
N ILE A 87 3.90 -13.59 -4.24
CA ILE A 87 4.31 -14.63 -5.18
C ILE A 87 5.82 -14.79 -4.99
N GLY A 88 6.22 -15.96 -4.48
CA GLY A 88 7.58 -16.17 -3.99
C GLY A 88 7.96 -15.12 -2.93
N LYS A 89 9.08 -14.43 -3.15
CA LYS A 89 9.60 -13.39 -2.24
C LYS A 89 9.02 -11.99 -2.46
N HIS A 90 8.14 -11.81 -3.44
CA HIS A 90 7.61 -10.51 -3.82
C HIS A 90 6.17 -10.39 -3.39
N GLY A 91 5.78 -9.30 -2.74
CA GLY A 91 4.41 -9.12 -2.31
C GLY A 91 3.93 -7.69 -2.34
N LEU A 92 2.69 -7.52 -1.88
CA LEU A 92 2.02 -6.25 -1.71
C LEU A 92 1.52 -6.11 -0.28
N ALA A 93 1.55 -4.88 0.21
CA ALA A 93 1.03 -4.52 1.52
C ALA A 93 0.44 -3.11 1.52
N LEU A 94 -0.63 -2.92 2.30
CA LEU A 94 -1.16 -1.61 2.60
C LEU A 94 -0.43 -1.04 3.82
N LEU A 95 0.47 -0.09 3.61
CA LEU A 95 1.37 0.42 4.65
C LEU A 95 1.20 1.92 4.87
N GLN A 96 1.44 2.38 6.09
CA GLN A 96 1.60 3.80 6.40
C GLN A 96 2.86 4.35 5.74
N LEU A 97 2.76 5.52 5.09
CA LEU A 97 3.88 6.13 4.39
C LEU A 97 4.96 6.63 5.34
N LYS A 98 4.57 7.31 6.42
CA LYS A 98 5.52 7.96 7.33
C LYS A 98 6.59 6.99 7.90
N PRO A 99 6.24 5.81 8.45
CA PRO A 99 7.24 4.84 8.91
C PRO A 99 8.14 4.32 7.77
N VAL A 100 7.57 4.04 6.59
CA VAL A 100 8.33 3.53 5.44
C VAL A 100 9.36 4.54 4.94
N LEU A 101 8.99 5.82 4.90
CA LEU A 101 9.87 6.90 4.43
C LEU A 101 10.96 7.26 5.44
N GLN A 102 10.69 7.10 6.74
CA GLN A 102 11.68 7.28 7.79
C GLN A 102 12.72 6.15 7.79
N ILE A 103 12.36 4.97 7.28
CA ILE A 103 13.18 3.78 7.30
C ILE A 103 13.30 3.22 5.88
N GLN A 104 13.83 4.03 4.94
CA GLN A 104 13.91 3.66 3.52
C GLN A 104 14.62 2.32 3.25
N ASP A 105 15.58 1.94 4.11
CA ASP A 105 16.37 0.71 3.96
C ASP A 105 16.25 -0.30 5.12
N GLY A 106 15.24 -0.15 5.98
CA GLY A 106 15.04 -1.07 7.10
C GLY A 106 14.03 -2.19 6.84
N TYR A 107 13.90 -3.04 7.85
CA TYR A 107 13.01 -4.19 7.83
C TYR A 107 11.83 -3.98 8.78
N PHE A 108 10.69 -4.48 8.36
CA PHE A 108 9.48 -4.66 9.16
C PHE A 108 9.28 -6.15 9.43
N ASP A 109 8.47 -6.47 10.42
CA ASP A 109 8.13 -7.84 10.77
C ASP A 109 6.73 -8.20 10.27
N LEU A 110 6.63 -9.37 9.63
CA LEU A 110 5.39 -9.99 9.18
C LEU A 110 5.47 -11.49 9.45
N ASP A 111 4.70 -11.98 10.41
CA ASP A 111 4.55 -13.42 10.70
C ASP A 111 5.90 -14.15 10.88
N ASN A 112 6.82 -13.56 11.66
CA ASN A 112 8.20 -14.03 11.87
C ASN A 112 9.14 -13.91 10.65
N HIS A 113 8.72 -13.21 9.60
CA HIS A 113 9.57 -12.88 8.45
C HIS A 113 9.95 -11.41 8.42
N LYS A 114 11.21 -11.15 8.07
CA LYS A 114 11.71 -9.79 7.78
C LYS A 114 11.31 -9.39 6.38
N VAL A 115 10.62 -8.25 6.26
CA VAL A 115 10.15 -7.70 5.00
C VAL A 115 10.65 -6.27 4.80
N LYS A 116 11.10 -5.96 3.59
CA LYS A 116 11.47 -4.61 3.18
C LYS A 116 10.34 -4.03 2.33
N ALA A 117 9.90 -2.81 2.63
CA ALA A 117 9.00 -2.05 1.78
C ALA A 117 9.80 -1.11 0.87
N LYS A 118 9.35 -0.88 -0.36
CA LYS A 118 10.02 0.04 -1.29
C LYS A 118 9.03 1.01 -1.92
N ILE A 119 9.41 2.29 -2.03
CA ILE A 119 8.69 3.25 -2.86
C ILE A 119 8.91 2.88 -4.34
N PRO A 120 7.86 2.62 -5.14
CA PRO A 120 8.02 2.30 -6.55
C PRO A 120 8.65 3.46 -7.33
N ALA A 121 9.54 3.16 -8.26
CA ALA A 121 10.25 4.17 -9.06
C ALA A 121 9.33 5.00 -9.98
N TRP A 122 8.13 4.50 -10.29
CA TRP A 122 7.13 5.18 -11.12
C TRP A 122 6.22 6.11 -10.32
N TRP A 123 6.32 6.14 -8.99
CA TRP A 123 5.59 7.14 -8.21
C TRP A 123 6.07 8.54 -8.60
N PRO A 124 5.16 9.52 -8.70
CA PRO A 124 5.58 10.90 -8.84
C PRO A 124 6.41 11.31 -7.63
N ASN A 125 7.30 12.30 -7.79
CA ASN A 125 8.04 12.88 -6.68
C ASN A 125 7.05 13.32 -5.60
N LEU A 126 7.07 12.63 -4.46
CA LEU A 126 6.23 12.97 -3.35
C LEU A 126 6.89 14.16 -2.63
N ASN A 127 6.30 15.34 -2.74
CA ASN A 127 6.59 16.44 -1.82
C ASN A 127 5.95 16.08 -0.48
N ILE A 128 6.69 15.39 0.39
CA ILE A 128 6.26 14.97 1.74
C ILE A 128 6.99 15.78 2.78
#